data_AF-A0A933LIJ3-F1
#
_entry.id   AF-A0A933LIJ3-F1
#
_cell.length_a   1.000
_cell.length_b   1.000
_cell.length_c   1.000
_cell.angle_alpha   90.00
_cell.angle_beta   90.00
_cell.angle_gamma   90.00
#
_symmetry.space_group_name_H-M   'P 1'
#
loop_
_entity.id
_entity.type
_entity.pdbx_description
1 polymer ?
#
loop_
_entity_poly.entity_id
_entity_poly.type
_entity_poly.pdbx_seq_one_letter_code
_entity_poly.pdbx_strand_id
1 'polypeptide(L)'
;MSDVSAHKQMALDFLAGELGRDAPRDLTAAATFDEHPLEKEGCVTVFAFDASIGGNPVEPFYVVAGETSTNYYPQWGLDPEQIYDVHLGTRFMLVVEVQQLPLAELPPTLESDARDRLAGVVPGAPVAEFRPVAAFVAEGHKHAVCRARIADEEVHVLAGDLPLGIYRLINLPPHVVYRLHLGNIIRMERDDGTEE
;
A
#
# COMPACT_ATOMS: atom_id res chain seq x y z
N MET A 1 5.02 -26.44 -4.97
CA MET A 1 4.01 -26.55 -6.06
C MET A 1 2.60 -26.86 -5.56
N SER A 2 2.42 -27.39 -4.33
CA SER A 2 1.09 -27.64 -3.73
C SER A 2 0.32 -26.37 -3.36
N ASP A 3 1.01 -25.27 -3.04
CA ASP A 3 0.38 -24.17 -2.31
C ASP A 3 -0.33 -23.15 -3.22
N VAL A 4 0.22 -22.88 -4.41
CA VAL A 4 -0.42 -21.96 -5.39
C VAL A 4 -1.82 -22.43 -5.80
N SER A 5 -2.04 -23.75 -5.93
CA SER A 5 -3.38 -24.28 -6.26
C SER A 5 -4.36 -24.10 -5.11
N ALA A 6 -3.91 -24.26 -3.87
CA ALA A 6 -4.74 -24.04 -2.68
C ALA A 6 -5.07 -22.54 -2.54
N HIS A 7 -4.07 -21.67 -2.70
CA HIS A 7 -4.24 -20.20 -2.66
C HIS A 7 -5.22 -19.73 -3.75
N LYS A 8 -5.14 -20.32 -4.96
CA LYS A 8 -6.06 -20.01 -6.05
C LYS A 8 -7.50 -20.36 -5.70
N GLN A 9 -7.74 -21.51 -5.07
CA GLN A 9 -9.08 -21.89 -4.62
C GLN A 9 -9.59 -20.94 -3.52
N MET A 10 -8.75 -20.59 -2.55
CA MET A 10 -9.10 -19.60 -1.51
C MET A 10 -9.49 -18.25 -2.13
N ALA A 11 -8.72 -17.78 -3.11
CA ALA A 11 -9.01 -16.54 -3.82
C ALA A 11 -10.34 -16.60 -4.59
N LEU A 12 -10.61 -17.70 -5.30
CA LEU A 12 -11.88 -17.89 -6.03
C LEU A 12 -13.08 -17.95 -5.07
N ASP A 13 -12.97 -18.67 -3.96
CA ASP A 13 -14.04 -18.80 -2.97
C ASP A 13 -14.33 -17.43 -2.31
N PHE A 14 -13.28 -16.69 -1.96
CA PHE A 14 -13.40 -15.33 -1.43
C PHE A 14 -14.07 -14.39 -2.43
N LEU A 15 -13.60 -14.35 -3.69
CA LEU A 15 -14.17 -13.50 -4.72
C LEU A 15 -15.61 -13.88 -5.06
N ALA A 16 -15.97 -15.16 -5.02
CA ALA A 16 -17.34 -15.61 -5.17
C ALA A 16 -18.25 -15.09 -4.04
N GLY A 17 -17.73 -15.02 -2.81
CA GLY A 17 -18.43 -14.42 -1.67
C GLY A 17 -18.62 -12.90 -1.81
N GLU A 18 -17.59 -12.18 -2.23
CA GLU A 18 -17.59 -10.71 -2.31
C GLU A 18 -18.31 -10.18 -3.56
N LEU A 19 -18.10 -10.80 -4.72
CA LEU A 19 -18.57 -10.31 -6.02
C LEU A 19 -19.79 -11.08 -6.54
N GLY A 20 -20.13 -12.22 -5.93
CA GLY A 20 -21.27 -13.04 -6.34
C GLY A 20 -21.18 -13.46 -7.80
N ARG A 21 -22.19 -13.06 -8.60
CA ARG A 21 -22.27 -13.41 -10.03
C ARG A 21 -21.17 -12.77 -10.90
N ASP A 22 -20.56 -11.69 -10.40
CA ASP A 22 -19.54 -10.92 -11.12
C ASP A 22 -18.12 -11.46 -10.82
N ALA A 23 -18.01 -12.51 -9.99
CA ALA A 23 -16.74 -13.14 -9.64
C ALA A 23 -16.08 -13.83 -10.87
N PRO A 24 -14.76 -13.74 -11.01
CA PRO A 24 -14.04 -14.45 -12.06
C PRO A 24 -14.13 -15.96 -11.84
N ARG A 25 -14.09 -16.73 -12.93
CA ARG A 25 -14.05 -18.20 -12.88
C ARG A 25 -12.64 -18.76 -12.88
N ASP A 26 -11.67 -17.92 -13.21
CA ASP A 26 -10.27 -18.29 -13.30
C ASP A 26 -9.38 -17.12 -12.89
N LEU A 27 -8.19 -17.44 -12.43
CA LEU A 27 -7.20 -16.50 -11.92
C LEU A 27 -5.82 -16.83 -12.49
N THR A 28 -5.05 -15.81 -12.86
CA THR A 28 -3.67 -15.97 -13.34
C THR A 28 -2.71 -15.65 -12.20
N ALA A 29 -1.85 -16.59 -11.81
CA ALA A 29 -0.83 -16.32 -10.80
C ALA A 29 0.18 -15.29 -11.35
N ALA A 30 0.38 -14.20 -10.62
CA ALA A 30 1.26 -13.10 -11.01
C ALA A 30 2.57 -13.11 -10.21
N ALA A 31 2.52 -13.38 -8.91
CA ALA A 31 3.68 -13.51 -8.04
C ALA A 31 3.36 -14.35 -6.79
N THR A 32 4.39 -14.97 -6.20
CA THR A 32 4.31 -15.71 -4.92
C THR A 32 5.39 -15.15 -4.00
N PHE A 33 5.04 -14.93 -2.74
CA PHE A 33 5.91 -14.39 -1.70
C PHE A 33 5.92 -15.36 -0.53
N ASP A 34 7.10 -15.84 -0.16
CA ASP A 34 7.30 -16.80 0.94
C ASP A 34 7.72 -16.10 2.26
N GLU A 35 7.57 -14.77 2.31
CA GLU A 35 7.87 -13.94 3.46
C GLU A 35 6.76 -14.06 4.52
N HIS A 36 7.09 -13.79 5.79
CA HIS A 36 6.18 -13.81 6.94
C HIS A 36 6.21 -12.46 7.69
N PRO A 37 5.81 -11.36 7.04
CA PRO A 37 6.08 -10.00 7.53
C PRO A 37 5.32 -9.64 8.81
N LEU A 38 4.16 -10.27 9.06
CA LEU A 38 3.33 -10.03 10.24
C LEU A 38 3.06 -11.35 10.99
N GLU A 39 2.73 -11.24 12.29
CA GLU A 39 2.37 -12.42 13.09
C GLU A 39 1.17 -13.15 12.47
N LYS A 40 1.30 -14.46 12.26
CA LYS A 40 0.30 -15.34 11.63
C LYS A 40 0.08 -15.09 10.13
N GLU A 41 0.93 -14.29 9.50
CA GLU A 41 1.04 -14.23 8.04
C GLU A 41 2.18 -15.14 7.55
N GLY A 42 2.07 -15.58 6.29
CA GLY A 42 3.05 -16.46 5.67
C GLY A 42 2.97 -16.46 4.16
N CYS A 43 3.22 -17.60 3.53
CA CYS A 43 3.26 -17.70 2.08
C CYS A 43 1.95 -17.19 1.46
N VAL A 44 2.07 -16.22 0.54
CA VAL A 44 0.95 -15.67 -0.21
C VAL A 44 1.19 -15.72 -1.71
N THR A 45 0.12 -15.65 -2.47
CA THR A 45 0.16 -15.53 -3.93
C THR A 45 -0.76 -14.41 -4.38
N VAL A 46 -0.24 -13.55 -5.24
CA VAL A 46 -0.98 -12.50 -5.92
C VAL A 46 -1.48 -13.06 -7.24
N PHE A 47 -2.79 -13.02 -7.46
CA PHE A 47 -3.41 -13.43 -8.71
C PHE A 47 -4.05 -12.25 -9.43
N ALA A 48 -3.85 -12.17 -10.74
CA ALA A 48 -4.51 -11.21 -11.62
C ALA A 48 -5.85 -11.76 -12.12
N PHE A 49 -6.85 -10.88 -12.24
CA PHE A 49 -8.13 -11.15 -12.87
C PHE A 49 -8.79 -9.87 -13.38
N ASP A 50 -9.76 -10.04 -14.28
CA ASP A 50 -10.61 -8.96 -14.77
C ASP A 50 -12.03 -9.13 -14.23
N ALA A 51 -12.66 -8.03 -13.81
CA ALA A 51 -14.04 -8.05 -13.32
C ALA A 51 -14.81 -6.78 -13.67
N SER A 52 -16.14 -6.91 -13.77
CA SER A 52 -17.09 -5.80 -14.01
C SER A 52 -17.90 -5.58 -12.73
N ILE A 53 -17.29 -4.96 -11.73
CA ILE A 53 -17.89 -4.82 -10.38
C ILE A 53 -19.02 -3.78 -10.42
N GLY A 54 -20.22 -4.18 -9.98
CA GLY A 54 -21.38 -3.27 -9.89
C GLY A 54 -21.95 -2.83 -11.24
N GLY A 55 -21.65 -3.55 -12.33
CA GLY A 55 -22.08 -3.21 -13.69
C GLY A 55 -21.25 -2.13 -14.38
N ASN A 56 -20.09 -1.79 -13.82
CA ASN A 56 -19.10 -0.91 -14.44
C ASN A 56 -18.34 -1.61 -15.58
N PRO A 57 -17.56 -0.89 -16.40
CA PRO A 57 -16.66 -1.51 -17.37
C PRO A 57 -15.75 -2.57 -16.73
N VAL A 58 -15.32 -3.54 -17.53
CA VAL A 58 -14.35 -4.55 -17.09
C VAL A 58 -13.04 -3.84 -16.79
N GLU A 59 -12.54 -4.03 -15.57
CA GLU A 59 -11.29 -3.44 -15.08
C GLU A 59 -10.36 -4.54 -14.54
N PRO A 60 -9.03 -4.32 -14.57
CA PRO A 60 -8.06 -5.24 -14.03
C PRO A 60 -7.92 -5.11 -12.51
N PHE A 61 -7.85 -6.25 -11.84
CA PHE A 61 -7.70 -6.38 -10.39
C PHE A 61 -6.61 -7.40 -10.05
N TYR A 62 -6.17 -7.32 -8.79
CA TYR A 62 -5.42 -8.38 -8.15
C TYR A 62 -6.14 -8.87 -6.91
N VAL A 63 -5.99 -10.15 -6.59
CA VAL A 63 -6.38 -10.75 -5.31
C VAL A 63 -5.15 -11.36 -4.66
N VAL A 64 -4.98 -11.11 -3.37
CA VAL A 64 -3.90 -11.68 -2.56
C VAL A 64 -4.50 -12.74 -1.66
N ALA A 65 -4.00 -13.98 -1.76
CA ALA A 65 -4.51 -15.12 -1.00
C ALA A 65 -3.36 -16.03 -0.52
N GLY A 66 -3.63 -16.82 0.50
CA GLY A 66 -2.67 -17.73 1.14
C GLY A 66 -2.75 -17.63 2.65
N GLU A 67 -1.61 -17.66 3.32
CA GLU A 67 -1.51 -17.43 4.77
C GLU A 67 -1.63 -15.93 5.09
N THR A 68 -2.78 -15.35 4.78
CA THR A 68 -3.17 -13.97 5.08
C THR A 68 -4.70 -13.85 5.08
N SER A 69 -5.22 -12.71 5.53
CA SER A 69 -6.63 -12.39 5.25
C SER A 69 -6.79 -11.99 3.79
N THR A 70 -7.40 -12.86 3.00
CA THR A 70 -7.60 -12.65 1.55
C THR A 70 -8.29 -11.31 1.27
N ASN A 71 -7.79 -10.57 0.27
CA ASN A 71 -8.40 -9.32 -0.17
C ASN A 71 -8.08 -9.04 -1.66
N TYR A 72 -8.89 -8.20 -2.31
CA TYR A 72 -8.67 -7.79 -3.70
C TYR A 72 -8.54 -6.27 -3.83
N TYR A 73 -7.80 -5.85 -4.86
CA TYR A 73 -7.44 -4.46 -5.13
C TYR A 73 -7.57 -4.18 -6.62
N PRO A 74 -8.06 -2.99 -7.02
CA PRO A 74 -7.85 -2.52 -8.38
C PRO A 74 -6.35 -2.52 -8.69
N GLN A 75 -5.98 -2.81 -9.93
CA GLN A 75 -4.57 -2.86 -10.32
C GLN A 75 -3.87 -1.51 -10.10
N TRP A 76 -4.57 -0.39 -10.27
CA TRP A 76 -4.04 0.98 -10.09
C TRP A 76 -2.76 1.30 -10.89
N GLY A 77 -2.42 0.49 -11.90
CA GLY A 77 -1.13 0.59 -12.60
C GLY A 77 0.07 0.13 -11.77
N LEU A 78 -0.17 -0.54 -10.64
CA LEU A 78 0.84 -1.17 -9.79
C LEU A 78 1.19 -2.57 -10.32
N ASP A 79 2.45 -2.96 -10.11
CA ASP A 79 2.88 -4.34 -10.33
C ASP A 79 2.46 -5.27 -9.16
N PRO A 80 2.61 -6.60 -9.30
CA PRO A 80 2.21 -7.53 -8.25
C PRO A 80 2.94 -7.36 -6.92
N GLU A 81 4.19 -6.88 -6.93
CA GLU A 81 4.98 -6.64 -5.73
C GLU A 81 4.44 -5.43 -4.97
N GLN A 82 4.22 -4.32 -5.66
CA GLN A 82 3.61 -3.13 -5.08
C GLN A 82 2.21 -3.39 -4.53
N ILE A 83 1.46 -4.30 -5.14
CA ILE A 83 0.14 -4.72 -4.64
C ILE A 83 0.27 -5.55 -3.37
N TYR A 84 1.30 -6.40 -3.29
CA TYR A 84 1.62 -7.10 -2.06
C TYR A 84 2.00 -6.10 -0.94
N ASP A 85 2.79 -5.07 -1.24
CA ASP A 85 3.11 -4.02 -0.27
C ASP A 85 1.84 -3.26 0.17
N VAL A 86 0.95 -2.90 -0.77
CA VAL A 86 -0.36 -2.30 -0.42
C VAL A 86 -1.19 -3.24 0.45
N HIS A 87 -1.13 -4.55 0.19
CA HIS A 87 -1.82 -5.54 1.01
C HIS A 87 -1.28 -5.55 2.43
N LEU A 88 0.03 -5.65 2.62
CA LEU A 88 0.67 -5.60 3.94
C LEU A 88 0.36 -4.32 4.69
N GLY A 89 0.47 -3.16 4.03
CA GLY A 89 0.10 -1.89 4.64
C GLY A 89 -1.37 -1.83 5.03
N THR A 90 -2.27 -2.44 4.24
CA THR A 90 -3.69 -2.57 4.59
C THR A 90 -3.88 -3.45 5.83
N ARG A 91 -3.19 -4.59 5.90
CA ARG A 91 -3.25 -5.50 7.05
C ARG A 91 -2.75 -4.83 8.31
N PHE A 92 -1.60 -4.18 8.25
CA PHE A 92 -1.05 -3.40 9.36
C PHE A 92 -2.01 -2.32 9.84
N MET A 93 -2.55 -1.51 8.91
CA MET A 93 -3.52 -0.45 9.25
C MET A 93 -4.74 -0.98 10.02
N LEU A 94 -5.22 -2.17 9.69
CA LEU A 94 -6.36 -2.79 10.40
C LEU A 94 -5.96 -3.26 11.80
N VAL A 95 -4.75 -3.77 11.98
CA VAL A 95 -4.26 -4.27 13.28
C VAL A 95 -3.98 -3.11 14.25
N VAL A 96 -3.33 -2.03 13.77
CA VAL A 96 -3.01 -0.85 14.60
C VAL A 96 -4.11 0.21 14.59
N GLU A 97 -5.28 -0.13 14.04
CA GLU A 97 -6.48 0.73 13.98
C GLU A 97 -6.20 2.15 13.45
N VAL A 98 -5.48 2.26 12.32
CA VAL A 98 -5.17 3.57 11.72
C VAL A 98 -6.45 4.29 11.32
N GLN A 99 -6.60 5.52 11.80
CA GLN A 99 -7.75 6.38 11.53
C GLN A 99 -7.37 7.50 10.57
N GLN A 100 -8.35 7.95 9.77
CA GLN A 100 -8.19 9.15 8.97
C GLN A 100 -8.44 10.39 9.85
N LEU A 101 -7.61 11.41 9.71
CA LEU A 101 -7.74 12.68 10.41
C LEU A 101 -8.09 13.84 9.45
N PRO A 102 -8.77 14.89 9.95
CA PRO A 102 -8.81 16.18 9.27
C PRO A 102 -7.41 16.77 9.11
N LEU A 103 -7.11 17.39 7.96
CA LEU A 103 -5.80 18.01 7.71
C LEU A 103 -5.45 19.11 8.73
N ALA A 104 -6.45 19.78 9.29
CA ALA A 104 -6.28 20.83 10.29
C ALA A 104 -5.71 20.32 11.63
N GLU A 105 -5.74 19.01 11.86
CA GLU A 105 -5.18 18.39 13.06
C GLU A 105 -3.69 18.01 12.90
N LEU A 106 -3.11 18.18 11.71
CA LEU A 106 -1.70 17.96 11.49
C LEU A 106 -0.86 19.00 12.27
N PRO A 107 0.35 18.64 12.73
CA PRO A 107 1.24 19.59 13.38
C PRO A 107 1.55 20.79 12.47
N PRO A 108 1.58 22.02 13.00
CA PRO A 108 1.89 23.21 12.19
C PRO A 108 3.33 23.20 11.65
N THR A 109 4.22 22.39 12.24
CA THR A 109 5.61 22.21 11.83
C THR A 109 5.79 21.16 10.71
N LEU A 110 4.72 20.45 10.31
CA LEU A 110 4.82 19.34 9.35
C LEU A 110 5.62 19.70 8.09
N GLU A 111 5.35 20.87 7.50
CA GLU A 111 6.05 21.28 6.28
C GLU A 111 7.54 21.58 6.52
N SER A 112 7.90 22.30 7.59
CA SER A 112 9.30 22.58 7.89
C SER A 112 10.05 21.28 8.19
N ASP A 113 9.46 20.41 9.01
CA ASP A 113 10.07 19.13 9.42
C ASP A 113 10.26 18.21 8.20
N ALA A 114 9.27 18.15 7.31
CA ALA A 114 9.37 17.38 6.07
C ALA A 114 10.44 17.94 5.13
N ARG A 115 10.55 19.27 4.99
CA ARG A 115 11.58 19.91 4.16
C ARG A 115 12.98 19.65 4.68
N ASP A 116 13.18 19.73 5.99
CA ASP A 116 14.47 19.45 6.62
C ASP A 116 14.90 17.99 6.38
N ARG A 117 13.96 17.04 6.50
CA ARG A 117 14.21 15.62 6.18
C ARG A 117 14.48 15.42 4.68
N LEU A 118 13.72 16.06 3.80
CA LEU A 118 13.91 16.01 2.35
C LEU A 118 15.28 16.54 1.95
N ALA A 119 15.78 17.60 2.59
CA ALA A 119 17.10 18.15 2.30
C ALA A 119 18.24 17.12 2.54
N GLY A 120 18.04 16.17 3.45
CA GLY A 120 18.96 15.05 3.66
C GLY A 120 18.89 13.96 2.60
N VAL A 121 17.72 13.74 1.99
CA VAL A 121 17.49 12.66 1.01
C VAL A 121 17.72 13.12 -0.43
N VAL A 122 17.35 14.36 -0.75
CA VAL A 122 17.51 14.98 -2.07
C VAL A 122 18.27 16.30 -1.96
N PRO A 123 19.56 16.26 -1.58
CA PRO A 123 20.33 17.47 -1.29
C PRO A 123 20.43 18.39 -2.51
N GLY A 124 20.10 19.67 -2.30
CA GLY A 124 20.16 20.71 -3.32
C GLY A 124 18.98 20.74 -4.30
N ALA A 125 18.04 19.79 -4.22
CA ALA A 125 16.85 19.81 -5.05
C ALA A 125 15.84 20.88 -4.52
N PRO A 126 15.32 21.76 -5.38
CA PRO A 126 14.28 22.70 -4.96
C PRO A 126 12.99 21.95 -4.65
N VAL A 127 12.38 22.26 -3.50
CA VAL A 127 11.07 21.72 -3.08
C VAL A 127 10.04 22.85 -3.13
N ALA A 128 9.00 22.68 -3.94
CA ALA A 128 7.92 23.65 -4.13
C ALA A 128 6.54 23.00 -3.94
N GLU A 129 5.51 23.83 -3.76
CA GLU A 129 4.10 23.40 -3.72
C GLU A 129 3.79 22.30 -2.69
N PHE A 130 4.56 22.26 -1.59
CA PHE A 130 4.36 21.29 -0.53
C PHE A 130 3.02 21.53 0.15
N ARG A 131 2.14 20.52 0.18
CA ARG A 131 0.85 20.58 0.86
C ARG A 131 0.35 19.19 1.28
N PRO A 132 -0.22 19.04 2.48
CA PRO A 132 -0.85 17.79 2.87
C PRO A 132 -2.11 17.53 2.03
N VAL A 133 -2.34 16.27 1.64
CA VAL A 133 -3.52 15.83 0.87
C VAL A 133 -4.29 14.71 1.58
N ALA A 134 -3.67 14.01 2.52
CA ALA A 134 -4.35 13.12 3.47
C ALA A 134 -3.59 13.10 4.80
N ALA A 135 -4.32 12.89 5.90
CA ALA A 135 -3.77 12.76 7.24
C ALA A 135 -4.30 11.50 7.91
N PHE A 136 -3.46 10.84 8.69
CA PHE A 136 -3.75 9.61 9.39
C PHE A 136 -3.21 9.67 10.82
N VAL A 137 -3.77 8.88 11.71
CA VAL A 137 -3.25 8.67 13.07
C VAL A 137 -3.24 7.20 13.45
N ALA A 138 -2.19 6.78 14.11
CA ALA A 138 -2.07 5.48 14.75
C ALA A 138 -1.40 5.67 16.11
N GLU A 139 -2.02 5.20 17.20
CA GLU A 139 -1.44 5.26 18.55
C GLU A 139 -0.96 6.67 18.99
N GLY A 140 -1.59 7.73 18.46
CA GLY A 140 -1.22 9.12 18.72
C GLY A 140 -0.16 9.71 17.78
N HIS A 141 0.47 8.89 16.95
CA HIS A 141 1.40 9.32 15.89
C HIS A 141 0.64 9.81 14.67
N LYS A 142 0.98 11.00 14.18
CA LYS A 142 0.29 11.67 13.07
C LYS A 142 1.11 11.58 11.80
N HIS A 143 0.49 11.06 10.75
CA HIS A 143 1.12 10.84 9.47
C HIS A 143 0.41 11.64 8.39
N ALA A 144 1.15 12.05 7.37
CA ALA A 144 0.60 12.79 6.24
C ALA A 144 1.12 12.23 4.92
N VAL A 145 0.21 12.12 3.95
CA VAL A 145 0.57 12.08 2.54
C VAL A 145 0.48 13.51 2.03
N CYS A 146 1.58 14.04 1.55
CA CYS A 146 1.70 15.38 0.99
C CYS A 146 1.92 15.29 -0.52
N ARG A 147 1.50 16.32 -1.25
CA ARG A 147 1.98 16.58 -2.60
C ARG A 147 3.08 17.63 -2.56
N ALA A 148 4.09 17.47 -3.39
CA ALA A 148 5.16 18.43 -3.57
C ALA A 148 5.69 18.35 -5.00
N ARG A 149 6.46 19.37 -5.40
CA ARG A 149 7.31 19.34 -6.59
C ARG A 149 8.77 19.34 -6.14
N ILE A 150 9.54 18.33 -6.55
CA ILE A 150 10.98 18.20 -6.25
C ILE A 150 11.74 18.20 -7.58
N ALA A 151 12.62 19.18 -7.79
CA ALA A 151 13.38 19.31 -9.05
C ALA A 151 12.49 19.18 -10.31
N ASP A 152 11.36 19.88 -10.30
CA ASP A 152 10.31 19.89 -11.34
C ASP A 152 9.44 18.63 -11.49
N GLU A 153 9.65 17.60 -10.68
CA GLU A 153 8.81 16.39 -10.66
C GLU A 153 7.71 16.50 -9.58
N GLU A 154 6.44 16.31 -9.96
CA GLU A 154 5.36 16.16 -8.96
C GLU A 154 5.46 14.78 -8.30
N VAL A 155 5.39 14.76 -6.98
CA VAL A 155 5.52 13.56 -6.15
C VAL A 155 4.53 13.58 -4.99
N HIS A 156 4.20 12.39 -4.50
CA HIS A 156 3.69 12.21 -3.15
C HIS A 156 4.87 12.08 -2.16
N VAL A 157 4.79 12.76 -1.03
CA VAL A 157 5.75 12.67 0.07
C VAL A 157 5.03 12.17 1.32
N LEU A 158 5.56 11.12 1.94
CA LEU A 158 5.09 10.63 3.24
C LEU A 158 5.88 11.33 4.32
N ALA A 159 5.16 11.97 5.25
CA ALA A 159 5.72 12.84 6.27
C ALA A 159 4.96 12.69 7.60
N GLY A 160 5.42 13.44 8.61
CA GLY A 160 4.97 13.31 10.00
C GLY A 160 5.79 12.28 10.74
N ASP A 161 5.14 11.51 11.61
CA ASP A 161 5.78 10.54 12.51
C ASP A 161 6.17 9.19 11.84
N LEU A 162 6.27 9.16 10.50
CA LEU A 162 6.75 8.00 9.72
C LEU A 162 8.14 8.23 9.13
N PRO A 163 8.87 7.17 8.74
CA PRO A 163 9.97 7.27 7.79
C PRO A 163 9.58 8.09 6.55
N LEU A 164 10.55 8.81 5.98
CA LEU A 164 10.27 9.67 4.82
C LEU A 164 10.14 8.78 3.58
N GLY A 165 9.09 8.97 2.79
CA GLY A 165 8.90 8.29 1.51
C GLY A 165 8.63 9.26 0.37
N ILE A 166 9.15 8.99 -0.83
CA ILE A 166 8.92 9.81 -2.03
C ILE A 166 8.40 8.89 -3.14
N TYR A 167 7.23 9.22 -3.69
CA TYR A 167 6.54 8.40 -4.68
C TYR A 167 6.14 9.22 -5.90
N ARG A 168 6.54 8.76 -7.11
CA ARG A 168 6.14 9.36 -8.40
C ARG A 168 4.73 8.96 -8.86
N LEU A 169 4.02 8.18 -8.06
CA LEU A 169 2.70 7.63 -8.34
C LEU A 169 1.60 8.67 -8.03
N ILE A 170 1.63 9.80 -8.73
CA ILE A 170 0.78 10.98 -8.45
C ILE A 170 -0.71 10.77 -8.74
N ASN A 171 -1.02 9.76 -9.56
CA ASN A 171 -2.39 9.40 -9.92
C ASN A 171 -3.05 8.47 -8.90
N LEU A 172 -2.28 7.92 -7.95
CA LEU A 172 -2.84 7.06 -6.92
C LEU A 172 -3.62 7.87 -5.88
N PRO A 173 -4.73 7.32 -5.37
CA PRO A 173 -5.37 7.88 -4.19
C PRO A 173 -4.39 7.96 -3.02
N PRO A 174 -4.39 9.03 -2.21
CA PRO A 174 -3.42 9.19 -1.12
C PRO A 174 -3.40 8.03 -0.12
N HIS A 175 -4.54 7.40 0.16
CA HIS A 175 -4.61 6.25 1.06
C HIS A 175 -3.94 4.99 0.48
N VAL A 176 -3.88 4.85 -0.86
CA VAL A 176 -3.15 3.75 -1.51
C VAL A 176 -1.65 3.98 -1.38
N VAL A 177 -1.19 5.22 -1.61
CA VAL A 177 0.22 5.58 -1.42
C VAL A 177 0.66 5.36 0.03
N TYR A 178 -0.20 5.70 0.99
CA TYR A 178 0.06 5.45 2.41
C TYR A 178 0.19 3.95 2.72
N ARG A 179 -0.72 3.10 2.21
CA ARG A 179 -0.63 1.64 2.38
C ARG A 179 0.62 1.06 1.73
N LEU A 180 0.92 1.46 0.50
CA LEU A 180 2.14 1.08 -0.20
C LEU A 180 3.38 1.41 0.64
N HIS A 181 3.43 2.61 1.21
CA HIS A 181 4.56 3.03 2.05
C HIS A 181 4.72 2.19 3.33
N LEU A 182 3.61 1.91 4.02
CA LEU A 182 3.64 1.04 5.20
C LEU A 182 4.11 -0.37 4.85
N GLY A 183 3.62 -0.94 3.74
CA GLY A 183 4.08 -2.24 3.26
C GLY A 183 5.58 -2.29 3.01
N ASN A 184 6.12 -1.26 2.33
CA ASN A 184 7.56 -1.16 2.09
C ASN A 184 8.36 -1.10 3.39
N ILE A 185 7.93 -0.30 4.37
CA ILE A 185 8.62 -0.20 5.67
C ILE A 185 8.64 -1.55 6.38
N ILE A 186 7.50 -2.24 6.44
CA ILE A 186 7.37 -3.54 7.10
C ILE A 186 8.33 -4.57 6.48
N ARG A 187 8.45 -4.59 5.15
CA ARG A 187 9.38 -5.49 4.47
C ARG A 187 10.84 -5.09 4.71
N MET A 188 11.16 -3.79 4.70
CA MET A 188 12.52 -3.30 4.96
C MET A 188 13.00 -3.60 6.39
N GLU A 189 12.15 -3.42 7.41
CA GLU A 189 12.52 -3.70 8.81
C GLU A 189 12.87 -5.18 9.05
N ARG A 190 12.36 -6.08 8.22
CA ARG A 190 12.69 -7.51 8.28
C ARG A 190 14.05 -7.83 7.67
N ASP A 191 14.41 -7.20 6.56
CA ASP A 191 15.68 -7.44 5.87
C ASP A 191 16.88 -7.04 6.76
N ASP A 192 16.73 -5.98 7.55
CA ASP A 192 17.71 -5.52 8.53
C ASP A 192 17.80 -6.43 9.78
N GLY A 193 16.87 -7.37 9.95
CA GLY A 193 16.78 -8.31 11.07
C GLY A 193 17.40 -9.69 10.83
N THR A 194 17.98 -9.94 9.65
CA THR A 194 18.68 -11.21 9.33
C THR A 194 20.18 -11.16 9.68
N GLU A 195 20.49 -10.96 10.95
CA GLU A 195 21.66 -11.56 11.60
C GLU A 195 21.14 -12.56 12.65
N GLU A 196 20.93 -13.82 12.28
CA GLU A 196 21.03 -15.01 13.16
C GLU A 196 21.00 -16.31 12.35
#